data_AF-A0A2M9HT87-F1
#
_entry.id   AF-A0A2M9HT87-F1
#
_cell.length_a   1.000
_cell.length_b   1.000
_cell.length_c   1.000
_cell.angle_alpha   90.00
_cell.angle_beta   90.00
_cell.angle_gamma   90.00
#
_symmetry.space_group_name_H-M   'P 1'
#
loop_
_entity.id
_entity.type
_entity.pdbx_description
1 polymer ?
#
loop_
_entity_poly.entity_id
_entity_poly.type
_entity_poly.pdbx_seq_one_letter_code
_entity_poly.pdbx_strand_id
1 'polypeptide(L)'
;MPVPCEMVLADRWMRWKRVTRGDGTTKQPLTADGRPASSTDPSTWTALEQAENSPIGDGLGFALGEGFACIDLDHCYDNRGYLTDWAKMLIAPVTDRTYIEISPSGDGLHIWGTAPQQTGIRIRNTLGMNIEAYTQNRYMTYTGRTFRGSPAKLADLTFLLTVIPKLA
;
A
#
# COMPACT_ATOMS: atom_id res chain seq x y z
N MET A 1 4.81 14.33 -7.07
CA MET A 1 4.23 12.96 -7.14
C MET A 1 2.72 13.08 -6.90
N PRO A 2 1.84 12.36 -7.61
CA PRO A 2 0.40 12.44 -7.33
C PRO A 2 0.11 11.75 -5.99
N VAL A 3 -0.55 12.45 -5.07
CA VAL A 3 -0.92 11.93 -3.74
C VAL A 3 -2.35 12.38 -3.43
N PRO A 4 -3.25 11.49 -2.97
CA PRO A 4 -4.55 11.90 -2.47
C PRO A 4 -4.44 12.94 -1.35
N CYS A 5 -5.22 14.01 -1.42
CA CYS A 5 -5.12 15.17 -0.52
C CYS A 5 -5.27 14.76 0.95
N GLU A 6 -6.15 13.83 1.24
CA GLU A 6 -6.39 13.28 2.57
C GLU A 6 -5.12 12.64 3.16
N MET A 7 -4.31 11.96 2.34
CA MET A 7 -3.04 11.39 2.79
C MET A 7 -1.98 12.47 3.03
N VAL A 8 -1.94 13.52 2.20
CA VAL A 8 -1.01 14.66 2.39
C VAL A 8 -1.26 15.32 3.74
N LEU A 9 -2.51 15.52 4.12
CA LEU A 9 -2.92 16.25 5.33
C LEU A 9 -2.82 15.44 6.64
N ALA A 10 -2.54 14.14 6.57
CA ALA A 10 -2.67 13.26 7.72
C ALA A 10 -1.39 13.12 8.58
N ASP A 11 -0.24 13.62 8.12
CA ASP A 11 1.08 13.52 8.79
C ASP A 11 1.45 12.10 9.26
N ARG A 12 1.10 11.08 8.46
CA ARG A 12 1.37 9.65 8.73
C ARG A 12 2.53 9.10 7.91
N TRP A 13 3.40 9.97 7.43
CA TRP A 13 4.47 9.62 6.50
C TRP A 13 5.73 9.19 7.24
N MET A 14 6.47 8.30 6.60
CA MET A 14 7.75 7.80 7.07
C MET A 14 8.63 7.41 5.87
N ARG A 15 9.88 7.05 6.14
CA ARG A 15 10.78 6.42 5.17
C ARG A 15 10.74 4.91 5.36
N TRP A 16 11.32 4.17 4.43
CA TRP A 16 11.65 2.76 4.65
C TRP A 16 12.94 2.41 3.94
N LYS A 17 13.59 1.31 4.36
CA LYS A 17 14.72 0.71 3.64
C LYS A 17 14.53 -0.78 3.49
N ARG A 18 15.07 -1.34 2.43
CA ARG A 18 15.19 -2.78 2.24
C ARG A 18 16.21 -3.34 3.23
N VAL A 19 15.83 -4.40 3.92
CA VAL A 19 16.70 -5.14 4.84
C VAL A 19 16.59 -6.61 4.49
N THR A 20 17.69 -7.18 4.02
CA THR A 20 17.82 -8.62 3.80
C THR A 20 18.35 -9.27 5.06
N ARG A 21 17.64 -10.27 5.57
CA ARG A 21 18.04 -11.14 6.68
C ARG A 21 17.88 -12.59 6.22
N GLY A 22 18.51 -13.55 6.90
CA GLY A 22 18.74 -14.91 6.39
C GLY A 22 17.60 -15.57 5.58
N ASP A 23 16.33 -15.34 5.96
CA ASP A 23 15.12 -15.93 5.37
C ASP A 23 14.37 -15.04 4.36
N GLY A 24 14.81 -13.79 4.12
CA GLY A 24 14.13 -12.95 3.15
C GLY A 24 14.50 -11.48 3.15
N THR A 25 13.75 -10.74 2.35
CA THR A 25 13.90 -9.30 2.19
C THR A 25 12.67 -8.60 2.76
N THR A 26 12.87 -7.74 3.73
CA THR A 26 11.82 -6.93 4.35
C THR A 26 12.01 -5.46 4.02
N LYS A 27 10.94 -4.68 4.15
CA LYS A 27 10.98 -3.22 4.04
C LYS A 27 10.80 -2.69 5.46
N GLN A 28 11.89 -2.25 6.08
CA GLN A 28 11.89 -1.75 7.45
C GLN A 28 11.48 -0.26 7.45
N PRO A 29 10.43 0.14 8.19
CA PRO A 29 10.05 1.54 8.31
C PRO A 29 11.08 2.31 9.14
N LEU A 30 11.31 3.55 8.74
CA LEU A 30 12.26 4.48 9.33
C LEU A 30 11.61 5.85 9.51
N THR A 31 11.97 6.55 10.57
CA THR A 31 11.70 7.98 10.70
C THR A 31 12.45 8.76 9.61
N ALA A 32 12.09 10.03 9.39
CA ALA A 32 12.77 10.88 8.41
C ALA A 32 14.28 11.10 8.70
N ASP A 33 14.72 10.89 9.94
CA ASP A 33 16.12 10.94 10.37
C ASP A 33 16.80 9.55 10.45
N GLY A 34 16.10 8.46 10.12
CA GLY A 34 16.69 7.12 9.95
C GLY A 34 16.71 6.21 11.17
N ARG A 35 16.05 6.58 12.26
CA ARG A 35 15.73 5.65 13.35
C ARG A 35 14.61 4.71 12.92
N PRO A 36 14.44 3.53 13.56
CA PRO A 36 13.27 2.69 13.32
C PRO A 36 11.97 3.46 13.60
N ALA A 37 11.02 3.41 12.67
CA ALA A 37 9.67 3.91 12.89
C ALA A 37 8.70 2.78 13.24
N SER A 38 7.55 3.14 13.80
CA SER A 38 6.47 2.23 14.13
C SER A 38 5.29 2.45 13.18
N SER A 39 4.53 1.40 12.86
CA SER A 39 3.27 1.54 12.13
C SER A 39 2.09 1.97 13.00
N THR A 40 2.27 2.09 14.31
CA THR A 40 1.19 2.40 15.27
C THR A 40 1.53 3.52 16.26
N ASP A 41 2.74 4.09 16.19
CA ASP A 41 3.15 5.21 17.05
C ASP A 41 3.30 6.50 16.21
N PRO A 42 2.33 7.43 16.32
CA PRO A 42 2.36 8.70 15.59
C PRO A 42 3.60 9.55 15.87
N SER A 43 4.28 9.38 17.01
CA SER A 43 5.50 10.15 17.32
C SER A 43 6.68 9.79 16.39
N THR A 44 6.57 8.69 15.65
CA THR A 44 7.56 8.24 14.66
C THR A 44 7.22 8.64 13.22
N TRP A 45 6.07 9.29 13.01
CA TRP A 45 5.60 9.73 11.69
C TRP A 45 5.94 11.21 11.49
N THR A 46 5.74 11.69 10.27
CA THR A 46 5.99 13.07 9.88
C THR A 46 5.08 13.49 8.72
N ALA A 47 5.15 14.78 8.35
CA ALA A 47 4.49 15.33 7.17
C ALA A 47 5.11 14.79 5.88
N LEU A 48 4.33 14.78 4.79
CA LEU A 48 4.79 14.31 3.48
C LEU A 48 6.06 15.04 3.03
N GLU A 49 6.07 16.37 3.11
CA GLU A 49 7.19 17.21 2.67
C GLU A 49 8.51 16.82 3.39
N GLN A 50 8.45 16.59 4.70
CA GLN A 50 9.63 16.20 5.47
C GLN A 50 10.10 14.78 5.10
N ALA A 51 9.18 13.85 4.84
CA ALA A 51 9.53 12.52 4.36
C ALA A 51 10.07 12.55 2.92
N GLU A 52 9.56 13.39 2.03
CA GLU A 52 10.04 13.54 0.65
C GLU A 52 11.45 14.13 0.61
N ASN A 53 11.72 15.15 1.42
CA ASN A 53 13.02 15.82 1.48
C ASN A 53 14.11 15.02 2.21
N SER A 54 13.74 13.93 2.90
CA SER A 54 14.69 13.06 3.57
C SER A 54 15.43 12.14 2.58
N PRO A 55 16.79 12.11 2.60
CA PRO A 55 17.58 11.19 1.77
C PRO A 55 17.63 9.77 2.33
N ILE A 56 16.98 9.50 3.46
CA ILE A 56 17.10 8.23 4.17
C ILE A 56 16.30 7.12 3.48
N GLY A 57 16.91 5.95 3.39
CA GLY A 57 16.26 4.74 2.91
C GLY A 57 15.90 4.78 1.42
N ASP A 58 15.06 3.82 1.02
CA ASP A 58 14.76 3.52 -0.39
C ASP A 58 13.46 4.17 -0.88
N GLY A 59 12.62 4.69 0.02
CA GLY A 59 11.37 5.32 -0.39
C GLY A 59 10.46 5.73 0.77
N LEU A 60 9.25 6.13 0.40
CA LEU A 60 8.21 6.60 1.31
C LEU A 60 7.35 5.45 1.81
N GLY A 61 6.82 5.59 3.03
CA GLY A 61 5.80 4.74 3.60
C GLY A 61 4.72 5.59 4.28
N PHE A 62 3.55 5.01 4.44
CA PHE A 62 2.40 5.65 5.08
C PHE A 62 1.74 4.68 6.07
N ALA A 63 1.51 5.14 7.31
CA ALA A 63 0.87 4.33 8.35
C ALA A 63 -0.66 4.30 8.19
N LEU A 64 -1.26 3.12 8.21
CA LEU A 64 -2.71 2.91 8.11
C LEU A 64 -3.42 3.09 9.46
N GLY A 65 -4.75 3.22 9.44
CA GLY A 65 -5.60 3.53 10.58
C GLY A 65 -6.43 4.79 10.35
N GLU A 66 -7.32 5.13 11.29
CA GLU A 66 -8.25 6.29 11.19
C GLU A 66 -8.95 6.41 9.82
N GLY A 67 -9.42 5.28 9.28
CA GLY A 67 -10.15 5.25 8.02
C GLY A 67 -9.28 5.05 6.77
N PHE A 68 -7.94 5.10 6.85
CA PHE A 68 -7.08 4.77 5.71
C PHE A 68 -6.90 3.27 5.53
N ALA A 69 -7.08 2.80 4.30
CA ALA A 69 -6.93 1.41 3.92
C ALA A 69 -6.06 1.24 2.67
N CYS A 70 -5.45 0.07 2.56
CA CYS A 70 -4.70 -0.33 1.38
C CYS A 70 -4.85 -1.84 1.14
N ILE A 71 -5.07 -2.19 -0.11
CA ILE A 71 -5.07 -3.58 -0.59
C ILE A 71 -3.84 -3.76 -1.46
N ASP A 72 -2.96 -4.67 -1.06
CA ASP A 72 -1.74 -5.06 -1.75
C ASP A 72 -1.98 -6.30 -2.60
N LEU A 73 -1.73 -6.19 -3.90
CA LEU A 73 -1.79 -7.27 -4.86
C LEU A 73 -0.36 -7.63 -5.26
N ASP A 74 0.21 -8.63 -4.60
CA ASP A 74 1.56 -9.12 -4.83
C ASP A 74 1.64 -9.98 -6.10
N HIS A 75 2.69 -9.79 -6.90
CA HIS A 75 2.99 -10.60 -8.09
C HIS A 75 1.76 -10.76 -9.02
N CYS A 76 1.04 -9.65 -9.25
CA CYS A 76 -0.23 -9.64 -9.94
C CYS A 76 -0.12 -9.56 -11.48
N TYR A 77 1.07 -9.78 -12.03
CA TYR A 77 1.34 -9.85 -13.46
C TYR A 77 1.76 -11.27 -13.87
N ASP A 78 1.34 -11.69 -15.06
CA ASP A 78 1.77 -12.93 -15.69
C ASP A 78 3.15 -12.80 -16.35
N ASN A 79 3.68 -13.90 -16.88
CA ASN A 79 4.97 -13.95 -17.56
C ASN A 79 5.04 -13.13 -18.87
N ARG A 80 3.90 -12.65 -19.38
CA ARG A 80 3.80 -11.78 -20.56
C ARG A 80 3.67 -10.30 -20.16
N GLY A 81 3.63 -10.00 -18.86
CA GLY A 81 3.49 -8.64 -18.33
C GLY A 81 2.05 -8.12 -18.33
N TYR A 82 1.04 -8.99 -18.46
CA TYR A 82 -0.36 -8.62 -18.28
C TYR A 82 -0.82 -8.89 -16.86
N LEU A 83 -1.79 -8.12 -16.36
CA LEU A 83 -2.42 -8.45 -15.10
C LEU A 83 -3.04 -9.85 -15.15
N THR A 84 -2.92 -10.59 -14.06
CA THR A 84 -3.65 -11.83 -13.85
C THR A 84 -5.16 -11.57 -13.79
N ASP A 85 -5.97 -12.58 -14.09
CA ASP A 85 -7.42 -12.40 -14.13
C ASP A 85 -8.02 -12.06 -12.76
N TRP A 86 -7.46 -12.63 -11.68
CA TRP A 86 -7.87 -12.28 -10.32
C TRP A 86 -7.57 -10.81 -9.98
N ALA A 87 -6.44 -10.28 -10.46
CA ALA A 87 -6.09 -8.88 -10.22
C ALA A 87 -6.99 -7.94 -11.03
N LYS A 88 -7.29 -8.28 -12.30
CA LYS A 88 -8.26 -7.54 -13.13
C LYS A 88 -9.63 -7.49 -12.45
N MET A 89 -10.10 -8.59 -11.88
CA MET A 89 -11.39 -8.66 -11.20
C MET A 89 -11.48 -7.71 -9.99
N LEU A 90 -10.39 -7.57 -9.22
CA LEU A 90 -10.36 -6.68 -8.05
C LEU A 90 -10.21 -5.21 -8.42
N ILE A 91 -9.48 -4.91 -9.50
CA ILE A 91 -9.23 -3.53 -9.95
C ILE A 91 -10.40 -2.95 -10.75
N ALA A 92 -11.07 -3.78 -11.56
CA ALA A 92 -12.18 -3.35 -12.42
C ALA A 92 -13.24 -2.46 -11.72
N PRO A 93 -13.73 -2.76 -10.49
CA PRO A 93 -14.72 -1.92 -9.83
C PRO A 93 -14.19 -0.56 -9.33
N VAL A 94 -12.87 -0.37 -9.25
CA VAL A 94 -12.24 0.79 -8.60
C VAL A 94 -11.25 1.57 -9.46
N THR A 95 -10.93 1.12 -10.67
CA THR A 95 -9.82 1.64 -11.50
C THR A 95 -9.85 3.16 -11.75
N ASP A 96 -11.04 3.76 -11.84
CA ASP A 96 -11.23 5.20 -12.07
C ASP A 96 -11.77 5.94 -10.84
N ARG A 97 -11.83 5.26 -9.70
CA ARG A 97 -12.46 5.78 -8.47
C ARG A 97 -11.46 6.07 -7.38
N THR A 98 -10.34 5.35 -7.37
CA THR A 98 -9.37 5.42 -6.30
C THR A 98 -7.94 5.40 -6.82
N TYR A 99 -7.01 5.82 -5.97
CA TYR A 99 -5.60 5.84 -6.29
C TYR A 99 -5.03 4.43 -6.29
N ILE A 100 -4.40 4.06 -7.41
CA ILE A 100 -3.71 2.78 -7.60
C ILE A 100 -2.29 3.08 -8.07
N GLU A 101 -1.31 2.45 -7.43
CA GLU A 101 0.09 2.59 -7.79
C GLU A 101 0.80 1.25 -7.95
N ILE A 102 1.89 1.27 -8.71
CA ILE A 102 2.79 0.14 -8.88
C ILE A 102 3.68 0.03 -7.64
N SER A 103 3.63 -1.13 -6.97
CA SER A 103 4.40 -1.42 -5.75
C SER A 103 5.92 -1.30 -6.01
N PRO A 104 6.79 -1.18 -4.98
CA PRO A 104 8.22 -0.96 -5.19
C PRO A 104 8.92 -1.99 -6.08
N SER A 105 8.49 -3.26 -6.05
CA SER A 105 9.07 -4.34 -6.86
C SER A 105 8.77 -4.21 -8.35
N GLY A 106 7.72 -3.47 -8.73
CA GLY A 106 7.32 -3.26 -10.13
C GLY A 106 6.34 -4.30 -10.67
N ASP A 107 6.10 -5.39 -9.93
CA ASP A 107 5.23 -6.52 -10.31
C ASP A 107 4.03 -6.69 -9.36
N GLY A 108 3.76 -5.70 -8.52
CA GLY A 108 2.59 -5.64 -7.66
C GLY A 108 1.86 -4.30 -7.77
N LEU A 109 0.68 -4.21 -7.16
CA LEU A 109 -0.15 -3.01 -7.12
C LEU A 109 -0.67 -2.74 -5.71
N HIS A 110 -0.65 -1.47 -5.30
CA HIS A 110 -1.38 -1.00 -4.13
C HIS A 110 -2.66 -0.29 -4.57
N ILE A 111 -3.79 -0.71 -4.03
CA ILE A 111 -5.09 -0.03 -4.16
C ILE A 111 -5.33 0.71 -2.85
N TRP A 112 -5.21 2.03 -2.89
CA TRP A 112 -5.43 2.90 -1.74
C TRP A 112 -6.90 3.30 -1.65
N GLY A 113 -7.40 3.54 -0.44
CA GLY A 113 -8.75 4.04 -0.24
C GLY A 113 -9.11 4.21 1.22
N THR A 114 -10.40 4.27 1.53
CA THR A 114 -10.91 4.35 2.90
C THR A 114 -11.70 3.11 3.29
N ALA A 115 -11.71 2.76 4.57
CA ALA A 115 -12.58 1.71 5.12
C ALA A 115 -12.64 1.77 6.66
N PRO A 116 -13.72 1.27 7.29
CA PRO A 116 -13.74 1.00 8.72
C PRO A 116 -12.63 0.03 9.15
N GLN A 117 -12.12 0.21 10.36
CA GLN A 117 -11.09 -0.66 10.91
C GLN A 117 -11.61 -2.10 11.06
N GLN A 118 -10.83 -3.06 10.56
CA GLN A 118 -11.08 -4.48 10.72
C GLN A 118 -9.77 -5.25 10.81
N THR A 119 -9.85 -6.55 11.10
CA THR A 119 -8.70 -7.45 11.07
C THR A 119 -8.17 -7.55 9.64
N GLY A 120 -6.84 -7.54 9.50
CA GLY A 120 -6.21 -7.68 8.20
C GLY A 120 -6.56 -9.00 7.51
N ILE A 121 -6.75 -8.96 6.20
CA ILE A 121 -7.09 -10.11 5.37
C ILE A 121 -5.84 -10.52 4.59
N ARG A 122 -5.59 -11.82 4.49
CA ARG A 122 -4.51 -12.36 3.66
C ARG A 122 -5.00 -13.60 2.93
N ILE A 123 -4.96 -13.56 1.60
CA ILE A 123 -5.31 -14.67 0.71
C ILE A 123 -4.06 -15.13 -0.01
N ARG A 124 -3.75 -16.41 0.13
CA ARG A 124 -2.71 -17.11 -0.64
C ARG A 124 -3.24 -18.48 -1.04
N ASN A 125 -3.36 -18.73 -2.34
CA ASN A 125 -3.93 -19.99 -2.83
C ASN A 125 -3.13 -20.59 -4.00
N THR A 126 -3.53 -21.80 -4.42
CA THR A 126 -2.88 -22.56 -5.49
C THR A 126 -3.04 -21.95 -6.88
N LEU A 127 -3.94 -20.98 -7.04
CA LEU A 127 -4.14 -20.22 -8.28
C LEU A 127 -3.18 -19.03 -8.39
N GLY A 128 -2.24 -18.88 -7.44
CA GLY A 128 -1.25 -17.82 -7.43
C GLY A 128 -1.79 -16.47 -6.96
N MET A 129 -2.97 -16.44 -6.33
CA MET A 129 -3.45 -15.22 -5.69
C MET A 129 -2.57 -14.94 -4.47
N ASN A 130 -2.08 -13.71 -4.36
CA ASN A 130 -1.40 -13.21 -3.17
C ASN A 130 -1.91 -11.80 -2.87
N ILE A 131 -2.86 -11.72 -1.95
CA ILE A 131 -3.57 -10.49 -1.61
C ILE A 131 -3.44 -10.25 -0.13
N GLU A 132 -3.06 -9.04 0.26
CA GLU A 132 -3.11 -8.58 1.64
C GLU A 132 -3.93 -7.29 1.73
N ALA A 133 -4.89 -7.22 2.64
CA ALA A 133 -5.71 -6.02 2.82
C ALA A 133 -5.65 -5.56 4.28
N TYR A 134 -5.32 -4.29 4.49
CA TYR A 134 -5.13 -3.71 5.80
C TYR A 134 -5.84 -2.37 5.92
N THR A 135 -6.39 -2.12 7.11
CA THR A 135 -7.06 -0.86 7.47
C THR A 135 -6.45 -0.21 8.73
N GLN A 136 -5.46 -0.87 9.35
CA GLN A 136 -4.82 -0.46 10.61
C GLN A 136 -3.57 -1.29 10.88
N ASN A 137 -2.76 -0.84 11.86
CA ASN A 137 -1.64 -1.57 12.45
C ASN A 137 -0.51 -1.97 11.48
N ARG A 138 -0.55 -1.46 10.25
CA ARG A 138 0.46 -1.67 9.21
C ARG A 138 0.79 -0.33 8.59
N TYR A 139 2.00 -0.23 8.07
CA TYR A 139 2.34 0.80 7.11
C TYR A 139 2.43 0.13 5.73
N MET A 140 2.20 0.91 4.68
CA MET A 140 2.42 0.47 3.31
C MET A 140 3.47 1.36 2.67
N THR A 141 4.33 0.77 1.84
CA THR A 141 5.23 1.55 1.00
C THR A 141 4.43 2.35 -0.01
N TYR A 142 4.88 3.56 -0.29
CA TYR A 142 4.27 4.48 -1.23
C TYR A 142 5.27 4.80 -2.35
N THR A 143 4.86 4.66 -3.60
CA THR A 143 5.77 4.85 -4.75
C THR A 143 5.42 6.06 -5.59
N GLY A 144 4.16 6.50 -5.60
CA GLY A 144 3.71 7.53 -6.51
C GLY A 144 3.60 7.10 -7.97
N ARG A 145 3.95 5.85 -8.29
CA ARG A 145 3.98 5.34 -9.67
C ARG A 145 2.58 4.95 -10.08
N THR A 146 1.82 5.93 -10.53
CA THR A 146 0.42 5.78 -10.89
C THR A 146 0.20 4.64 -11.89
N PHE A 147 -0.71 3.73 -11.55
CA PHE A 147 -1.17 2.71 -12.47
C PHE A 147 -2.20 3.30 -13.43
N ARG A 148 -1.90 3.27 -14.74
CA ARG A 148 -2.81 3.65 -15.84
C ARG A 148 -3.51 5.03 -15.68
N GLY A 149 -2.85 5.98 -15.01
CA GLY A 149 -3.41 7.32 -14.80
C GLY A 149 -4.56 7.37 -13.78
N SER A 150 -4.64 6.41 -12.86
CA SER A 150 -5.61 6.41 -11.75
C SER A 150 -5.64 7.77 -11.02
N PRO A 151 -6.82 8.22 -10.55
CA PRO A 151 -6.94 9.53 -9.92
C PRO A 151 -6.26 9.54 -8.54
N ALA A 152 -5.65 10.67 -8.17
CA ALA A 152 -5.20 10.93 -6.80
C ALA A 152 -6.38 11.22 -5.87
N LYS A 153 -7.24 10.22 -5.64
CA LYS A 153 -8.42 10.25 -4.75
C LYS A 153 -8.53 8.94 -3.98
N LEU A 154 -9.24 8.96 -2.87
CA LEU A 154 -9.57 7.76 -2.11
C LEU A 154 -11.07 7.44 -2.25
N ALA A 155 -11.39 6.22 -2.68
CA ALA A 155 -12.74 5.68 -2.62
C ALA A 155 -12.92 4.75 -1.40
N ASP A 156 -14.17 4.51 -1.01
CA ASP A 156 -14.51 3.49 -0.01
C ASP A 156 -14.24 2.07 -0.56
N LEU A 157 -13.36 1.33 0.11
CA LEU A 157 -12.94 -0.03 -0.23
C LEU A 157 -13.72 -1.11 0.55
N THR A 158 -14.70 -0.74 1.37
CA THR A 158 -15.47 -1.67 2.21
C THR A 158 -16.05 -2.85 1.40
N PHE A 159 -16.50 -2.58 0.17
CA PHE A 159 -16.97 -3.64 -0.73
C PHE A 159 -15.87 -4.66 -1.06
N LEU A 160 -14.67 -4.22 -1.44
CA LEU A 160 -13.55 -5.12 -1.74
C LEU A 160 -13.14 -5.92 -0.51
N LEU A 161 -13.09 -5.27 0.67
CA LEU A 161 -12.79 -5.93 1.94
C LEU A 161 -13.84 -7.00 2.31
N THR A 162 -15.09 -6.87 1.84
CA THR A 162 -16.14 -7.87 2.01
C THR A 162 -16.03 -9.03 1.01
N VAL A 163 -15.52 -8.76 -0.19
CA VAL A 163 -15.41 -9.76 -1.27
C VAL A 163 -14.15 -10.60 -1.17
N ILE A 164 -12.99 -9.99 -0.88
CA ILE A 164 -11.68 -10.67 -0.85
C ILE A 164 -11.68 -11.94 0.02
N PRO A 165 -12.26 -11.96 1.23
CA PRO A 165 -12.29 -13.17 2.06
C PRO A 165 -13.02 -14.36 1.41
N LYS A 166 -13.92 -14.11 0.45
CA LYS A 166 -14.68 -15.13 -0.27
C LYS A 166 -13.89 -15.76 -1.42
N LEU A 167 -12.67 -15.25 -1.69
CA LEU A 167 -11.77 -15.75 -2.72
C LEU A 167 -10.73 -16.74 -2.17
N ALA A 168 -10.78 -17.04 -0.87
CA ALA A 168 -9.89 -17.96 -0.17
C ALA A 168 -10.00 -19.39 -0.72
#